data_AF-A0A969WIN3-F1
#
_entry.id   AF-A0A969WIN3-F1
#
_cell.length_a   1.000
_cell.length_b   1.000
_cell.length_c   1.000
_cell.angle_alpha   90.00
_cell.angle_beta   90.00
_cell.angle_gamma   90.00
#
_symmetry.space_group_name_H-M   'P 1'
#
loop_
_entity.id
_entity.type
_entity.pdbx_description
1 polymer ?
#
loop_
_entity_poly.entity_id
_entity_poly.type
_entity_poly.pdbx_seq_one_letter_code
_entity_poly.pdbx_strand_id
1 'polypeptide(L)'
;MYGINLVEVAKILGMAVSSNALFSRNGVVHSIYQEIVKYAAQEDITMVKVMMRTLAQQNEQAYEDVAKTLREHFTEQELQEILR
;
A
#
# COMPACT_ATOMS: atom_id res chain seq x y z
N MET A 1 16.58 10.49 2.94
CA MET A 1 15.14 10.71 2.81
C MET A 1 14.72 10.11 1.50
N TYR A 2 13.73 9.22 1.54
CA TYR A 2 13.06 8.71 0.36
C TYR A 2 12.26 9.86 -0.27
N GLY A 3 12.10 9.85 -1.60
CA GLY A 3 11.27 10.84 -2.30
C GLY A 3 9.81 10.78 -1.87
N ILE A 4 9.31 9.62 -1.44
CA ILE A 4 7.94 9.44 -0.94
C ILE A 4 7.81 9.59 0.59
N ASN A 5 6.73 10.25 1.02
CA ASN A 5 6.36 10.36 2.43
C ASN A 5 5.59 9.11 2.90
N LEU A 6 6.28 8.17 3.56
CA LEU A 6 5.69 6.91 4.02
C LEU A 6 4.62 7.07 5.10
N VAL A 7 4.72 8.10 5.94
CA VAL A 7 3.68 8.40 6.94
C VAL A 7 2.38 8.81 6.25
N GLU A 8 2.48 9.52 5.14
CA GLU A 8 1.33 9.90 4.32
C GLU A 8 0.73 8.70 3.59
N VAL A 9 1.57 7.80 3.07
CA VAL A 9 1.14 6.49 2.52
C VAL A 9 0.31 5.73 3.56
N ALA A 10 0.81 5.63 4.81
CA ALA A 10 0.09 4.94 5.89
C ALA A 10 -1.27 5.59 6.20
N LYS A 11 -1.36 6.92 6.18
CA LYS A 11 -2.62 7.65 6.42
C LYS A 11 -3.64 7.40 5.31
N ILE A 12 -3.24 7.56 4.05
CA ILE A 12 -4.12 7.37 2.89
C ILE A 12 -4.65 5.94 2.85
N LEU A 13 -3.75 4.97 2.97
CA LEU A 13 -4.12 3.56 2.95
C LEU A 13 -4.94 3.17 4.19
N GLY A 14 -4.56 3.65 5.38
CA GLY A 14 -5.32 3.42 6.61
C GLY A 14 -6.77 3.89 6.52
N MET A 15 -7.02 5.04 5.89
CA MET A 15 -8.38 5.53 5.63
C MET A 15 -9.15 4.65 4.64
N ALA A 16 -8.50 4.15 3.58
CA ALA A 16 -9.14 3.30 2.58
C ALA A 16 -9.52 1.89 3.10
N VAL A 17 -8.84 1.36 4.13
CA VAL A 17 -9.27 0.10 4.80
C VAL A 17 -10.57 0.30 5.55
N SER A 18 -10.69 1.43 6.25
CA SER A 18 -11.82 1.70 7.13
C SER A 18 -13.15 1.90 6.39
N SER A 19 -13.11 2.22 5.09
CA SER A 19 -14.29 2.42 4.25
C SER A 19 -14.91 1.14 3.68
N ASN A 20 -14.36 -0.04 4.02
CA ASN A 20 -14.99 -1.36 3.85
C ASN A 20 -15.30 -1.81 2.40
N ALA A 21 -14.86 -1.07 1.38
CA ALA A 21 -15.23 -1.32 -0.02
C ALA A 21 -14.27 -2.26 -0.77
N LEU A 22 -12.99 -2.35 -0.38
CA LEU A 22 -11.97 -3.04 -1.18
C LEU A 22 -11.71 -4.52 -0.80
N PHE A 23 -12.07 -4.96 0.41
CA PHE A 23 -11.53 -6.22 0.96
C PHE A 23 -12.58 -7.22 1.47
N SER A 24 -13.76 -7.27 0.85
CA SER A 24 -14.71 -8.32 1.19
C SER A 24 -14.21 -9.68 0.67
N ARG A 25 -13.88 -10.60 1.59
CA ARG A 25 -13.70 -12.07 1.46
C ARG A 25 -12.29 -12.68 1.44
N ASN A 26 -11.19 -11.94 1.36
CA ASN A 26 -9.84 -12.53 1.34
C ASN A 26 -8.97 -12.10 2.54
N GLY A 27 -8.96 -12.91 3.60
CA GLY A 27 -8.25 -12.60 4.85
C GLY A 27 -6.73 -12.40 4.68
N VAL A 28 -6.12 -13.07 3.70
CA VAL A 28 -4.69 -12.91 3.36
C VAL A 28 -4.41 -11.53 2.76
N VAL A 29 -5.24 -11.07 1.83
CA VAL A 29 -5.11 -9.75 1.19
C VAL A 29 -5.27 -8.64 2.23
N HIS A 30 -6.27 -8.76 3.11
CA HIS A 30 -6.47 -7.82 4.20
C HIS A 30 -5.26 -7.75 5.14
N SER A 31 -4.66 -8.89 5.47
CA SER A 31 -3.47 -8.96 6.32
C SER A 31 -2.26 -8.30 5.67
N ILE A 32 -2.01 -8.56 4.38
CA ILE A 32 -0.92 -7.91 3.62
C ILE A 32 -1.12 -6.40 3.61
N TYR A 33 -2.35 -5.93 3.40
CA TYR A 33 -2.65 -4.50 3.42
C TYR A 33 -2.32 -3.87 4.79
N GLN A 34 -2.75 -4.49 5.88
CA GLN A 34 -2.46 -3.98 7.22
C GLN A 34 -0.95 -3.91 7.50
N GLU A 35 -0.18 -4.89 7.02
CA GLU A 35 1.28 -4.85 7.10
C GLU A 35 1.87 -3.71 6.26
N ILE A 36 1.34 -3.42 5.05
CA ILE A 36 1.76 -2.24 4.26
C ILE A 36 1.57 -0.95 5.07
N VAL A 37 0.38 -0.74 5.65
CA VAL A 37 0.08 0.45 6.46
C VAL A 37 1.01 0.55 7.67
N LYS A 38 1.22 -0.56 8.38
CA LYS A 38 2.08 -0.64 9.55
C LYS A 38 3.53 -0.30 9.22
N TYR A 39 4.11 -0.90 8.19
CA TYR A 39 5.49 -0.63 7.80
C TYR A 39 5.67 0.77 7.23
N ALA A 40 4.67 1.29 6.51
CA ALA A 40 4.66 2.68 6.07
C ALA A 40 4.66 3.66 7.26
N ALA A 41 3.89 3.39 8.31
CA ALA A 41 3.89 4.18 9.54
C ALA A 41 5.20 4.09 10.34
N GLN A 42 5.94 2.98 10.18
CA GLN A 42 7.27 2.79 10.76
C GLN A 42 8.39 3.35 9.87
N GLU A 43 8.05 3.93 8.72
CA GLU A 43 8.99 4.42 7.71
C GLU A 43 9.93 3.32 7.16
N ASP A 44 9.53 2.06 7.24
CA ASP A 44 10.28 0.92 6.70
C ASP A 44 9.90 0.68 5.22
N ILE A 45 10.52 1.45 4.32
CA ILE A 45 10.27 1.32 2.88
C ILE A 45 10.58 -0.07 2.34
N THR A 46 11.55 -0.77 2.96
CA THR A 46 12.01 -2.06 2.46
C THR A 46 10.89 -3.07 2.64
N MET A 47 10.28 -3.09 3.83
CA MET A 47 9.13 -3.94 4.09
C MET A 47 7.88 -3.51 3.34
N VAL A 48 7.65 -2.20 3.14
CA VAL A 48 6.55 -1.71 2.28
C VAL A 48 6.67 -2.29 0.86
N LYS A 49 7.86 -2.24 0.23
CA LYS A 49 8.12 -2.84 -1.09
C LYS A 49 7.85 -4.34 -1.10
N VAL A 50 8.33 -5.06 -0.09
CA VAL A 50 8.13 -6.51 0.01
C VAL A 50 6.63 -6.81 0.08
N MET A 51 5.88 -6.11 0.92
CA MET A 51 4.43 -6.33 1.05
C MET A 51 3.66 -5.93 -0.22
N MET A 52 4.04 -4.84 -0.90
CA MET A 52 3.45 -4.47 -2.20
C MET A 52 3.67 -5.55 -3.26
N ARG A 53 4.87 -6.13 -3.32
CA ARG A 53 5.17 -7.27 -4.22
C ARG A 53 4.40 -8.53 -3.83
N THR A 54 4.30 -8.83 -2.54
CA THR A 54 3.49 -9.95 -2.05
C THR A 54 2.02 -9.76 -2.42
N LEU A 55 1.50 -8.53 -2.30
CA LEU A 55 0.13 -8.21 -2.72
C LEU A 55 -0.08 -8.47 -4.21
N ALA A 56 0.83 -7.99 -5.07
CA ALA A 56 0.76 -8.22 -6.51
C ALA A 56 0.79 -9.71 -6.89
N GLN A 57 1.60 -10.51 -6.20
CA GLN A 57 1.70 -11.96 -6.43
C GLN A 57 0.46 -12.73 -5.98
N GLN A 58 -0.16 -12.32 -4.87
CA GLN A 58 -1.31 -13.01 -4.29
C GLN A 58 -2.63 -12.57 -4.91
N ASN A 59 -2.73 -11.29 -5.29
CA ASN A 59 -3.94 -10.69 -5.84
C ASN A 59 -3.61 -9.42 -6.62
N GLU A 60 -3.48 -9.56 -7.93
CA GLU A 60 -3.20 -8.46 -8.87
C GLU A 60 -4.26 -7.35 -8.81
N GLN A 61 -5.55 -7.70 -8.69
CA GLN A 61 -6.63 -6.72 -8.59
C GLN A 61 -6.47 -5.86 -7.32
N ALA A 62 -6.18 -6.48 -6.18
CA ALA A 62 -5.96 -5.77 -4.93
C ALA A 62 -4.73 -4.86 -5.00
N TYR A 63 -3.67 -5.29 -5.69
CA TYR A 63 -2.51 -4.44 -5.95
C TYR A 63 -2.87 -3.22 -6.79
N GLU A 64 -3.62 -3.40 -7.89
CA GLU A 64 -4.05 -2.28 -8.72
C GLU A 64 -4.96 -1.31 -7.97
N ASP A 65 -5.82 -1.81 -7.09
CA ASP A 65 -6.66 -0.96 -6.24
C ASP A 65 -5.82 -0.10 -5.27
N VAL A 66 -4.77 -0.69 -4.68
CA VAL A 66 -3.81 0.04 -3.82
C VAL A 66 -3.02 1.05 -4.66
N ALA A 67 -2.46 0.62 -5.79
CA ALA A 67 -1.67 1.48 -6.67
C ALA A 67 -2.49 2.66 -7.19
N LYS A 68 -3.76 2.42 -7.58
CA LYS A 68 -4.69 3.47 -7.97
C LYS A 68 -4.94 4.46 -6.84
N THR A 69 -5.26 3.96 -5.64
CA THR A 69 -5.45 4.81 -4.45
C THR A 69 -4.23 5.70 -4.23
N LEU A 70 -3.02 5.15 -4.33
CA LEU A 70 -1.79 5.91 -4.15
C LEU A 70 -1.53 6.92 -5.28
N ARG A 71 -1.82 6.57 -6.54
CA ARG A 71 -1.71 7.48 -7.71
C ARG A 71 -2.63 8.70 -7.64
N GLU A 72 -3.72 8.62 -6.88
CA GLU A 72 -4.61 9.77 -6.64
C GLU A 72 -4.00 10.81 -5.69
N HIS A 73 -2.96 10.43 -4.93
CA HIS A 73 -2.37 11.27 -3.89
C HIS A 73 -0.87 11.57 -4.06
N PHE A 74 -0.16 10.75 -4.82
CA PHE A 74 1.29 10.88 -5.03
C PHE A 74 1.63 10.97 -6.52
N THR A 75 2.78 11.57 -6.81
CA THR A 75 3.34 11.61 -8.16
C THR A 75 3.92 10.25 -8.55
N GLU A 76 4.02 9.99 -9.85
CA GLU A 76 4.62 8.75 -10.37
C GLU A 76 6.07 8.55 -9.89
N GLN A 77 6.83 9.64 -9.71
CA GLN A 77 8.21 9.58 -9.23
C GLN A 77 8.29 9.08 -7.78
N GLU A 78 7.40 9.56 -6.92
CA GLU A 78 7.30 9.11 -5.53
C GLU A 78 6.89 7.64 -5.48
N LEU A 79 5.94 7.24 -6.32
CA LEU A 79 5.42 5.88 -6.32
C LEU A 79 6.39 4.84 -6.85
N GLN A 80 7.30 5.21 -7.75
CA GLN A 80 8.39 4.31 -8.19
C GLN A 80 9.23 3.79 -7.04
N GLU A 81 9.28 4.50 -5.92
CA GLU A 81 10.01 4.06 -4.74
C GLU A 81 9.31 2.95 -3.97
N ILE A 82 8.03 2.65 -4.19
CA ILE A 82 7.31 1.58 -3.47
C ILE A 82 6.62 0.57 -4.39
N LEU A 83 6.35 0.95 -5.64
CA LEU A 83 5.71 0.09 -6.65
C LEU A 83 6.68 -0.70 -7.53
N ARG A 84 8.00 -0.50 -7.38
CA ARG A 84 9.05 -1.14 -8.19
C ARG A 84 9.65 -2.40 -7.57
#